data_AF-A0A7X4JLN3-F1
#
_entry.id   AF-A0A7X4JLN3-F1
#
_cell.length_a   1.000
_cell.length_b   1.000
_cell.length_c   1.000
_cell.angle_alpha   90.00
_cell.angle_beta   90.00
_cell.angle_gamma   90.00
#
_symmetry.space_group_name_H-M   'P 1'
#
loop_
_entity.id
_entity.type
_entity.pdbx_description
1 polymer ?
#
loop_
_entity_poly.entity_id
_entity_poly.type
_entity_poly.pdbx_seq_one_letter_code
_entity_poly.pdbx_strand_id
1 'polypeptide(L)'
;MNKPRVFADFHNADVQGRLRLTCVGTIEDLERHGIVLREGQALIIYSEELEVEGIVHYSEEEKLWTAVIDWNAIREVEPIVPQPAIQTISHIMEPKWANGGYITEIKMNTM
;
A
#
# COMPACT_ATOMS: atom_id res chain seq x y z
N MET A 1 14.23 -3.17 -13.30
CA MET A 1 15.03 -2.81 -12.12
C MET A 1 14.07 -2.26 -11.08
N ASN A 2 14.08 -2.79 -9.86
CA ASN A 2 13.15 -2.38 -8.82
C ASN A 2 13.64 -1.05 -8.23
N LYS A 3 12.92 0.05 -8.44
CA LYS A 3 13.24 1.34 -7.83
C LYS A 3 12.76 1.32 -6.37
N PRO A 4 13.47 1.96 -5.44
CA PRO A 4 12.99 2.04 -4.06
C PRO A 4 11.67 2.81 -4.02
N ARG A 5 10.69 2.28 -3.29
CA ARG A 5 9.41 2.95 -3.06
C ARG A 5 9.49 3.68 -1.73
N VAL A 6 9.05 4.92 -1.70
CA VAL A 6 9.04 5.75 -0.49
C VAL A 6 7.72 6.49 -0.42
N PHE A 7 7.08 6.42 0.73
CA PHE A 7 5.85 7.15 1.00
C PHE A 7 6.11 8.67 0.98
N ALA A 8 5.23 9.45 0.34
CA ALA A 8 5.14 10.89 0.55
C ALA A 8 3.71 11.39 0.34
N ASP A 9 3.36 12.48 1.01
CA ASP A 9 2.08 13.16 0.80
C ASP A 9 2.17 14.08 -0.43
N PHE A 10 1.31 13.86 -1.42
CA PHE A 10 1.23 14.69 -2.62
C PHE A 10 0.76 16.12 -2.33
N HIS A 11 0.11 16.38 -1.21
CA HIS A 11 -0.21 17.75 -0.78
C HIS A 11 0.97 18.46 -0.11
N ASN A 12 2.00 17.72 0.30
CA ASN A 12 3.21 18.27 0.94
C ASN A 12 4.25 18.68 -0.10
N ALA A 13 3.80 19.40 -1.12
CA ALA A 13 4.65 19.99 -2.15
C ALA A 13 5.17 21.36 -1.71
N ASP A 14 6.39 21.70 -2.10
CA ASP A 14 6.90 23.06 -1.99
C ASP A 14 6.30 24.01 -3.05
N VAL A 15 6.70 25.27 -3.01
CA VAL A 15 6.25 26.31 -3.96
C VAL A 15 6.65 26.04 -5.41
N GLN A 16 7.61 25.12 -5.64
CA GLN A 16 8.06 24.70 -6.96
C GLN A 16 7.37 23.40 -7.42
N GLY A 17 6.47 22.84 -6.60
CA GLY A 17 5.77 21.59 -6.89
C GLY A 17 6.61 20.33 -6.64
N ARG A 18 7.67 20.41 -5.83
CA ARG A 18 8.48 19.24 -5.41
C ARG A 18 7.96 18.69 -4.09
N LEU A 19 7.83 17.37 -3.98
CA LEU A 19 7.31 16.72 -2.77
C LEU A 19 8.37 16.70 -1.66
N ARG A 20 8.05 17.13 -0.45
CA ARG A 20 8.97 17.08 0.68
C ARG A 20 9.06 15.66 1.24
N LEU A 21 10.28 15.12 1.32
CA LEU A 21 10.56 13.79 1.85
C LEU A 21 10.80 13.82 3.36
N THR A 22 9.87 14.42 4.10
CA THR A 22 9.99 14.65 5.55
C THR A 22 8.86 14.02 6.36
N CYS A 23 7.88 13.39 5.69
CA CYS A 23 6.75 12.76 6.37
C CYS A 23 7.21 11.56 7.20
N VAL A 24 6.47 11.23 8.26
CA VAL A 24 6.78 10.08 9.12
C VAL A 24 6.87 8.79 8.30
N GLY A 25 5.90 8.54 7.41
CA GLY A 25 5.93 7.37 6.53
C GLY A 25 7.13 7.34 5.57
N THR A 26 7.61 8.51 5.13
CA THR A 26 8.86 8.60 4.35
C THR A 26 10.03 8.07 5.17
N ILE A 27 10.19 8.55 6.41
CA ILE A 27 11.30 8.17 7.28
C ILE A 27 11.23 6.68 7.61
N GLU A 28 10.04 6.16 7.92
CA GLU A 28 9.81 4.73 8.18
C GLU A 28 10.21 3.86 6.99
N ASP A 29 9.87 4.25 5.76
CA ASP A 29 10.27 3.52 4.56
C ASP A 29 11.78 3.59 4.31
N LEU A 30 12.38 4.76 4.49
CA LEU A 30 13.83 4.92 4.36
C LEU A 30 14.58 4.03 5.33
N GLU A 31 14.14 3.96 6.59
CA GLU A 31 14.74 3.09 7.61
C GLU A 31 14.47 1.60 7.32
N ARG A 32 13.22 1.24 7.01
CA ARG A 32 12.80 -0.14 6.71
C ARG A 32 13.57 -0.74 5.55
N HIS A 33 13.83 0.06 4.52
CA HIS A 33 14.51 -0.38 3.30
C HIS A 33 16.01 -0.02 3.27
N GLY A 34 16.53 0.66 4.30
CA GLY A 34 17.93 1.10 4.36
C GLY A 34 18.30 2.07 3.22
N ILE A 35 17.35 2.92 2.80
CA ILE A 35 17.54 3.85 1.70
C ILE A 35 18.20 5.13 2.24
N VAL A 36 19.33 5.48 1.65
CA VAL A 36 19.98 6.78 1.87
C VAL A 36 19.68 7.67 0.68
N LEU A 37 19.00 8.80 0.92
CA LEU A 37 18.67 9.78 -0.12
C LEU A 37 19.94 10.43 -0.68
N ARG A 38 20.00 10.55 -2.00
CA ARG A 38 21.08 11.21 -2.73
C ARG A 38 20.52 12.06 -3.86
N GLU A 39 21.18 13.17 -4.15
CA GLU A 39 20.84 14.03 -5.29
C GLU A 39 20.78 13.22 -6.60
N GLY A 40 19.72 13.41 -7.38
CA GLY A 40 19.51 12.72 -8.66
C GLY A 40 19.05 11.26 -8.55
N GLN A 41 18.83 10.73 -7.35
CA GLN A 41 18.36 9.35 -7.17
C GLN A 41 16.90 9.21 -7.60
N ALA A 42 16.61 8.23 -8.45
CA ALA A 42 15.24 7.90 -8.82
C ALA A 42 14.54 7.04 -7.75
N LEU A 43 13.34 7.43 -7.37
CA LEU A 43 12.45 6.76 -6.43
C LEU A 43 11.05 6.60 -7.04
N ILE A 44 10.29 5.64 -6.52
CA ILE A 44 8.83 5.63 -6.70
C ILE A 44 8.24 6.28 -5.46
N ILE A 45 7.61 7.43 -5.64
CA ILE A 45 6.86 8.09 -4.59
C ILE A 45 5.45 7.53 -4.62
N TYR A 46 4.95 7.10 -3.47
CA TYR A 46 3.59 6.60 -3.35
C TYR A 46 2.84 7.23 -2.18
N SER A 47 1.53 7.28 -2.33
CA SER A 47 0.52 7.58 -1.33
C SER A 47 -0.60 6.56 -1.48
N GLU A 48 -1.54 6.50 -0.53
CA GLU A 48 -2.56 5.45 -0.38
C GLU A 48 -2.98 4.76 -1.68
N GLU A 49 -3.43 5.53 -2.67
CA GLU A 49 -3.91 5.07 -3.97
C GLU A 49 -3.14 5.68 -5.15
N LEU A 50 -2.05 6.40 -4.91
CA LEU A 50 -1.31 7.12 -5.97
C LEU A 50 0.16 6.72 -5.98
N GLU A 51 0.74 6.59 -7.17
CA GLU A 51 2.18 6.46 -7.32
C GLU A 51 2.72 7.28 -8.49
N VAL A 52 3.96 7.73 -8.37
CA VAL A 52 4.67 8.44 -9.42
C VAL A 52 6.16 8.21 -9.30
N GLU A 53 6.88 8.31 -10.41
CA GLU A 53 8.33 8.37 -10.37
C GLU A 53 8.79 9.78 -9.96
N GLY A 54 9.74 9.83 -9.01
CA GLY A 54 10.34 11.07 -8.55
C GLY A 54 11.86 11.01 -8.56
N ILE A 55 12.49 12.16 -8.78
CA ILE A 55 13.94 12.33 -8.66
C ILE A 55 14.25 13.11 -7.38
N VAL A 56 15.06 12.53 -6.53
CA VAL A 56 15.49 13.14 -5.27
C VAL A 56 16.32 14.39 -5.55
N HIS A 57 15.99 15.46 -4.84
CA HIS A 57 16.64 16.75 -4.94
C HIS A 57 16.75 17.41 -3.56
N TYR A 58 17.93 17.91 -3.22
CA TYR A 58 18.13 18.69 -2.01
C TYR A 58 17.70 20.15 -2.22
N SER A 59 16.64 20.58 -1.52
CA SER A 59 16.22 21.97 -1.54
C SER A 59 17.17 22.81 -0.68
N GLU A 60 18.02 23.61 -1.33
CA GLU A 60 18.90 24.55 -0.64
C GLU A 60 18.13 25.69 0.07
N GLU A 61 16.91 26.00 -0.39
CA GLU A 61 16.06 27.02 0.21
C GLU A 61 15.49 26.56 1.56
N GLU A 62 15.04 25.31 1.62
CA GLU A 62 14.37 24.75 2.79
C GLU A 62 15.26 23.83 3.63
N LYS A 63 16.49 23.57 3.16
CA LYS A 63 17.48 22.67 3.78
C LYS A 63 16.97 21.25 4.03
N LEU A 64 16.15 20.74 3.12
CA LEU A 64 15.52 19.41 3.21
C LEU A 64 15.52 18.67 1.87
N TRP A 65 15.35 17.35 1.94
CA TRP A 65 15.19 16.51 0.75
C TRP A 65 13.78 16.61 0.18
N THR A 66 13.72 16.79 -1.13
CA THR A 66 12.50 16.83 -1.93
C THR A 66 12.56 15.80 -3.05
N ALA A 67 11.42 15.51 -3.68
CA ALA A 67 11.34 14.74 -4.91
C ALA A 67 10.68 15.58 -6.01
N VAL A 68 11.38 15.75 -7.12
CA VAL A 68 10.84 16.33 -8.35
C VAL A 68 10.02 15.26 -9.05
N ILE A 69 8.73 15.51 -9.27
CA ILE A 69 7.80 14.58 -9.93
C ILE A 69 7.16 15.24 -11.15
N ASP A 70 6.71 14.43 -12.10
CA ASP A 70 5.79 14.89 -13.15
C ASP A 70 4.35 14.62 -12.70
N TRP A 71 3.63 15.69 -12.39
CA TRP A 71 2.24 15.65 -11.94
C TRP A 71 1.29 15.05 -12.98
N ASN A 72 1.64 15.08 -14.27
CA ASN A 72 0.85 14.44 -15.33
C ASN A 72 1.12 12.95 -15.46
N ALA A 73 2.16 12.43 -14.78
CA ALA A 73 2.56 11.04 -14.81
C ALA A 73 2.12 10.26 -13.57
N ILE A 74 1.36 10.88 -12.67
CA ILE A 74 0.77 10.23 -11.49
C ILE A 74 -0.19 9.14 -11.95
N ARG A 75 -0.10 7.97 -11.31
CA ARG A 75 -0.92 6.80 -11.60
C ARG A 75 -1.71 6.44 -10.36
N GLU A 76 -2.96 6.11 -10.55
CA GLU A 76 -3.75 5.42 -9.52
C GLU A 76 -3.24 3.98 -9.40
N VAL A 77 -2.98 3.56 -8.16
CA VAL A 77 -2.67 2.18 -7.82
C VAL A 77 -3.81 1.63 -7.00
N GLU A 78 -4.28 0.44 -7.38
CA GLU A 78 -5.23 -0.28 -6.53
C GLU A 78 -4.57 -0.52 -5.17
N PRO A 79 -5.27 -0.23 -4.06
CA PRO A 79 -4.76 -0.58 -2.75
C PRO A 79 -4.50 -2.08 -2.76
N ILE A 80 -3.32 -2.48 -2.28
CA ILE A 80 -3.01 -3.89 -2.08
C ILE A 80 -3.91 -4.36 -0.94
N VAL A 81 -5.16 -4.70 -1.24
CA VAL A 81 -6.02 -5.45 -0.33
C VAL A 81 -5.26 -6.75 -0.11
N PRO A 82 -4.78 -7.03 1.12
CA PRO A 82 -4.30 -8.36 1.40
C PRO A 82 -5.49 -9.27 1.10
N GLN A 83 -5.38 -10.08 0.05
CA GLN A 83 -6.39 -11.11 -0.16
C GLN A 83 -6.45 -11.88 1.16
N PRO A 84 -7.62 -11.98 1.82
CA PRO A 84 -7.74 -12.89 2.94
C PRO A 84 -7.29 -14.23 2.38
N ALA A 85 -6.26 -14.82 2.98
CA ALA A 85 -5.75 -16.11 2.58
C ALA A 85 -6.96 -17.03 2.48
N ILE A 86 -7.37 -17.37 1.25
CA ILE A 86 -8.35 -18.44 1.05
C ILE A 86 -7.62 -19.67 1.58
N GLN A 87 -7.92 -20.05 2.81
CA GLN A 87 -7.63 -21.39 3.28
C GLN A 87 -8.48 -22.29 2.40
N THR A 88 -7.89 -22.80 1.33
CA THR A 88 -8.46 -23.91 0.57
C THR A 88 -8.54 -25.09 1.53
N ILE A 89 -9.68 -25.24 2.20
CA ILE A 89 -10.04 -26.49 2.86
C ILE A 89 -10.44 -27.44 1.72
N SER A 90 -9.46 -28.05 1.07
CA SER A 90 -9.70 -29.19 0.20
C SER A 90 -9.52 -30.48 1.02
N HIS A 91 -10.64 -31.20 1.22
CA HIS A 91 -10.70 -32.61 1.66
C HIS A 91 -10.39 -32.82 3.16
N ILE A 92 -11.20 -33.44 4.04
CA ILE A 92 -12.02 -34.66 3.95
C ILE A 92 -13.01 -34.63 5.14
N MET A 93 -14.32 -34.84 4.90
CA MET A 93 -15.13 -35.74 5.76
C MET A 93 -16.41 -36.12 5.03
N GLU A 94 -16.45 -37.36 4.55
CA GLU A 94 -17.66 -38.02 4.08
C GLU A 94 -18.72 -38.02 5.20
N PRO A 95 -19.99 -37.69 4.94
CA PRO A 95 -21.02 -37.89 5.93
C PRO A 95 -21.31 -39.38 6.04
N LYS A 96 -20.75 -40.05 7.07
CA LYS A 96 -21.25 -41.34 7.53
C LYS A 96 -22.63 -41.13 8.15
N TRP A 97 -23.67 -41.28 7.34
CA TRP A 97 -25.02 -41.55 7.82
C TRP A 97 -25.01 -42.92 8.50
N ALA A 98 -24.74 -42.95 9.80
CA ALA A 98 -25.11 -44.07 10.66
C ALA A 98 -25.17 -43.63 12.12
N ASN A 99 -26.39 -43.66 12.66
CA ASN A 99 -26.75 -43.83 14.06
C ASN A 99 -26.71 -42.60 14.99
N GLY A 100 -27.88 -41.97 15.10
CA GLY A 100 -28.53 -41.84 16.40
C GLY A 100 -28.59 -40.42 16.99
N GLY A 101 -29.80 -39.88 17.07
CA GLY A 101 -30.16 -38.97 18.16
C GLY A 101 -30.75 -37.61 17.77
N TYR A 102 -32.08 -37.59 17.69
CA TYR A 102 -33.03 -36.51 18.03
C TYR A 102 -32.87 -35.07 17.48
N ILE A 103 -33.71 -34.82 16.47
CA ILE A 103 -34.56 -33.65 16.20
C ILE A 103 -34.43 -32.37 17.06
N THR A 104 -34.44 -31.22 16.41
CA THR A 104 -35.56 -30.26 16.57
C THR A 104 -35.79 -29.52 15.26
N GLU A 105 -36.99 -29.72 14.72
CA GLU A 105 -37.53 -29.11 13.52
C GLU A 105 -38.15 -27.76 13.91
N ILE A 106 -37.75 -26.66 13.25
CA ILE A 106 -38.57 -25.45 13.19
C ILE A 106 -38.80 -25.15 11.71
N LYS A 107 -39.92 -25.65 11.18
CA LYS A 107 -40.50 -25.14 9.93
C LYS A 107 -41.59 -24.15 10.30
N MET A 108 -41.38 -22.89 9.91
CA MET A 108 -42.42 -21.86 9.87
C MET A 108 -43.51 -22.31 8.89
N ASN A 109 -44.76 -22.36 9.35
CA ASN A 109 -45.90 -22.65 8.50
C ASN A 109 -46.50 -21.34 7.98
N THR A 110 -46.59 -21.22 6.66
CA THR A 110 -47.33 -20.16 5.96
C THR A 110 -48.74 -20.68 5.66
N MET A 111 -49.75 -20.06 6.28
CA MET A 111 -51.01 -19.57 5.68
C MET A 111 -51.95 -19.09 6.79
#